data_AF-A0A0N0SMP2-F1
#
_entry.id   AF-A0A0N0SMP2-F1
#
_cell.length_a   1.000
_cell.length_b   1.000
_cell.length_c   1.000
_cell.angle_alpha   90.00
_cell.angle_beta   90.00
_cell.angle_gamma   90.00
#
_symmetry.space_group_name_H-M   'P 1'
#
loop_
_entity.id
_entity.type
_entity.pdbx_description
1 polymer ?
#
loop_
_entity_poly.entity_id
_entity_poly.type
_entity_poly.pdbx_seq_one_letter_code
_entity_poly.pdbx_strand_id
1 'polypeptide(L)'
;MERIEAELFTDGGNDAVVRLPGRRFPGVLVQGDSLHILRSDVAEVVEACERGDMDEARDSAGLLLANLDALLARYEAVLSEHEIPRPY
;
A
#
# COMPACT_ATOMS: atom_id res chain seq x y z
N MET A 1 -21.21 0.72 12.76
CA MET A 1 -20.65 1.29 11.51
C MET A 1 -20.97 2.76 11.51
N GLU A 2 -19.94 3.60 11.53
CA GLU A 2 -20.09 5.04 11.30
C GLU A 2 -20.01 5.30 9.80
N ARG A 3 -20.79 6.27 9.29
CA ARG A 3 -20.75 6.70 7.89
C ARG A 3 -20.20 8.11 7.84
N ILE A 4 -19.20 8.31 7.00
CA ILE A 4 -18.57 9.60 6.77
C ILE A 4 -18.57 9.87 5.26
N GLU A 5 -18.58 11.15 4.90
CA GLU A 5 -18.29 11.59 3.55
C GLU A 5 -16.77 11.70 3.39
N ALA A 6 -16.23 11.19 2.30
CA ALA A 6 -14.80 11.23 2.00
C ALA A 6 -14.61 11.54 0.52
N GLU A 7 -13.49 12.16 0.20
CA GLU A 7 -13.13 12.49 -1.17
C GLU A 7 -12.46 11.28 -1.81
N LEU A 8 -12.99 10.82 -2.94
CA LEU A 8 -12.50 9.67 -3.68
C LEU A 8 -11.82 10.18 -4.96
N PHE A 9 -10.54 9.83 -5.14
CA PHE A 9 -9.70 10.30 -6.24
C PHE A 9 -9.49 9.26 -7.35
N THR A 10 -9.93 8.02 -7.13
CA THR A 10 -9.87 6.89 -8.06
C THR A 10 -11.23 6.20 -8.16
N ASP A 11 -11.35 5.17 -8.99
CA ASP A 11 -12.50 4.27 -8.90
C ASP A 11 -12.54 3.55 -7.52
N GLY A 12 -13.73 3.15 -7.08
CA GLY A 12 -13.98 2.48 -5.80
C GLY A 12 -13.52 1.01 -5.72
N GLY A 13 -12.35 0.71 -6.29
CA GLY A 13 -11.73 -0.61 -6.34
C GLY A 13 -10.70 -0.85 -5.22
N ASN A 14 -9.83 -1.84 -5.43
CA ASN A 14 -8.95 -2.36 -4.38
C ASN A 14 -8.10 -1.27 -3.74
N ASP A 15 -7.25 -0.60 -4.44
CA ASP A 15 -6.25 0.34 -3.93
C ASP A 15 -6.74 1.81 -3.99
N ALA A 16 -8.03 2.03 -3.69
CA ALA A 16 -8.66 3.33 -3.87
C ALA A 16 -7.96 4.47 -3.11
N VAL A 17 -7.70 5.59 -3.77
CA VAL A 17 -7.10 6.77 -3.13
C VAL A 17 -8.20 7.66 -2.56
N VAL A 18 -8.23 7.78 -1.23
CA VAL A 18 -9.31 8.45 -0.49
C VAL A 18 -8.74 9.44 0.51
N ARG A 19 -9.31 10.66 0.58
CA ARG A 19 -9.03 11.62 1.64
C ARG A 19 -10.19 11.65 2.63
N LEU A 20 -9.91 11.14 3.83
CA LEU A 20 -10.84 11.20 4.96
C LEU A 20 -10.93 12.63 5.50
N PRO A 21 -12.07 13.03 6.10
CA PRO A 21 -12.22 14.34 6.72
C PRO A 21 -11.08 14.67 7.70
N GLY A 22 -10.56 15.89 7.60
CA GLY A 22 -9.49 16.39 8.48
C GLY A 22 -8.06 15.94 8.11
N ARG A 23 -7.89 15.12 7.06
CA ARG A 23 -6.56 14.75 6.55
C ARG A 23 -6.08 15.74 5.48
N ARG A 24 -4.80 16.12 5.55
CA ARG A 24 -4.16 16.99 4.53
C ARG A 24 -3.93 16.26 3.20
N PHE A 25 -3.47 15.01 3.29
CA PHE A 25 -3.16 14.17 2.14
C PHE A 25 -4.13 12.98 2.10
N PRO A 26 -4.51 12.49 0.91
CA PRO A 26 -5.24 11.24 0.79
C PRO A 26 -4.37 10.06 1.24
N GLY A 27 -5.00 8.91 1.46
CA GLY A 27 -4.32 7.63 1.64
C GLY A 27 -4.77 6.63 0.57
N VAL A 28 -4.01 5.54 0.43
CA VAL A 28 -4.39 4.39 -0.38
C VAL A 28 -5.15 3.39 0.49
N LEU A 29 -6.28 2.89 0.00
CA LEU A 29 -7.03 1.81 0.64
C LEU A 29 -6.21 0.52 0.53
N VAL A 30 -6.05 -0.18 1.64
CA VAL A 30 -5.55 -1.55 1.66
C VAL A 30 -6.66 -2.42 2.20
N GLN A 31 -7.27 -3.23 1.34
CA GLN A 31 -8.31 -4.17 1.74
C GLN A 31 -7.74 -5.26 2.66
N GLY A 32 -8.60 -5.91 3.45
CA GLY A 32 -8.15 -6.84 4.48
C GLY A 32 -7.42 -8.07 3.93
N ASP A 33 -7.78 -8.56 2.75
CA ASP A 33 -7.08 -9.64 2.05
C ASP A 33 -5.71 -9.20 1.53
N SER A 34 -5.63 -8.03 0.91
CA SER A 34 -4.37 -7.41 0.46
C SER A 34 -3.44 -7.12 1.63
N LEU A 35 -3.98 -6.64 2.75
CA LEU A 35 -3.25 -6.42 3.99
C LEU A 35 -2.70 -7.75 4.56
N HIS A 36 -3.49 -8.81 4.49
CA HIS A 36 -3.04 -10.13 4.93
C HIS A 36 -1.90 -10.66 4.07
N ILE A 37 -1.96 -10.48 2.75
CA ILE A 37 -0.87 -10.82 1.83
C ILE A 37 0.40 -10.08 2.20
N LEU A 38 0.36 -8.75 2.32
CA LEU A 38 1.53 -7.95 2.71
C LEU A 38 2.13 -8.41 4.05
N ARG A 39 1.28 -8.74 5.03
CA ARG A 39 1.76 -9.27 6.32
C ARG A 39 2.41 -10.64 6.18
N SER A 40 1.86 -11.52 5.34
CA SER A 40 2.39 -12.86 5.10
C SER A 40 3.72 -12.79 4.36
N ASP A 41 3.84 -11.94 3.34
CA ASP A 41 5.09 -11.68 2.61
C ASP A 41 6.19 -11.21 3.58
N VAL A 42 5.87 -10.29 4.51
CA VAL A 42 6.81 -9.85 5.56
C VAL A 42 7.22 -11.01 6.47
N ALA A 43 6.27 -11.88 6.85
CA ALA A 43 6.56 -13.02 7.70
C ALA A 43 7.52 -14.01 7.03
N GLU A 44 7.34 -14.27 5.73
CA GLU A 44 8.24 -15.14 4.94
C GLU A 44 9.67 -14.59 4.93
N VAL A 45 9.84 -13.27 4.73
CA VAL A 45 11.16 -12.63 4.79
C VAL A 45 11.82 -12.84 6.16
N VAL A 46 11.07 -12.63 7.25
CA VAL A 46 11.57 -12.80 8.61
C VAL A 46 11.97 -14.26 8.86
N GLU A 47 11.12 -15.22 8.50
CA GLU A 47 11.39 -16.64 8.70
C GLU A 47 12.62 -17.11 7.89
N ALA A 48 12.76 -16.66 6.64
CA ALA A 48 13.95 -16.95 5.83
C ALA A 48 15.23 -16.37 6.46
N CYS A 49 15.15 -15.14 7.01
CA CYS A 49 16.26 -14.55 7.73
C CYS A 49 16.64 -15.34 8.99
N GLU A 50 15.67 -15.81 9.77
CA GLU A 50 15.89 -16.63 10.96
C GLU A 50 16.52 -17.99 10.63
N ARG A 51 16.14 -18.59 9.50
CA ARG A 51 16.76 -19.83 8.99
C ARG A 51 18.16 -19.62 8.41
N GLY A 52 18.57 -18.38 8.19
CA GLY A 52 19.82 -18.05 7.51
C GLY A 52 19.75 -18.24 5.98
N ASP A 53 18.55 -18.41 5.42
CA ASP A 53 18.33 -18.54 3.98
C ASP A 53 18.21 -17.15 3.34
N MET A 54 19.35 -16.60 2.95
CA MET A 54 19.44 -15.24 2.42
C MET A 54 18.90 -15.13 0.99
N ASP A 55 18.87 -16.23 0.23
CA ASP A 55 18.35 -16.23 -1.13
C ASP A 55 16.83 -16.15 -1.10
N GLU A 56 16.17 -16.99 -0.28
CA GLU A 56 14.71 -16.92 -0.06
C GLU A 56 14.29 -15.57 0.53
N ALA A 57 15.04 -15.07 1.53
CA ALA A 57 14.75 -13.77 2.13
C ALA A 57 14.82 -12.63 1.09
N ARG A 58 15.79 -12.69 0.18
CA ARG A 58 15.94 -11.70 -0.89
C ARG A 58 14.77 -11.78 -1.89
N ASP A 59 14.39 -12.98 -2.29
CA ASP A 59 13.31 -13.17 -3.25
C ASP A 59 11.96 -12.70 -2.69
N SER A 60 11.60 -13.11 -1.47
CA SER A 60 10.37 -12.66 -0.80
C SER A 60 10.39 -11.14 -0.54
N ALA A 61 11.53 -10.58 -0.15
CA ALA A 61 11.65 -9.13 0.05
C ALA A 61 11.52 -8.35 -1.27
N GLY A 62 12.04 -8.91 -2.37
CA GLY A 62 11.91 -8.33 -3.70
C GLY A 62 10.45 -8.28 -4.17
N LEU A 63 9.69 -9.35 -3.95
CA LEU A 63 8.26 -9.40 -4.26
C LEU A 63 7.46 -8.41 -3.42
N LEU A 64 7.70 -8.38 -2.10
CA LEU A 64 7.07 -7.41 -1.20
C LEU A 64 7.35 -5.96 -1.63
N LEU A 65 8.61 -5.65 -1.95
CA LEU A 65 8.99 -4.32 -2.40
C LEU A 65 8.30 -3.95 -3.70
N ALA A 66 8.25 -4.85 -4.69
CA ALA A 66 7.57 -4.61 -5.96
C ALA A 66 6.07 -4.35 -5.76
N ASN A 67 5.41 -5.07 -4.86
CA ASN A 67 4.00 -4.85 -4.52
C ASN A 67 3.78 -3.47 -3.88
N LEU A 68 4.65 -3.07 -2.94
CA LEU A 68 4.59 -1.74 -2.31
C LEU A 68 4.88 -0.61 -3.31
N ASP A 69 5.86 -0.78 -4.18
CA ASP A 69 6.19 0.18 -5.23
C ASP A 69 5.02 0.37 -6.20
N ALA A 70 4.29 -0.70 -6.53
CA ALA A 70 3.10 -0.60 -7.38
C ALA A 70 1.98 0.21 -6.70
N LEU A 71 1.74 0.00 -5.40
CA LEU A 71 0.78 0.80 -4.63
C LEU A 71 1.21 2.27 -4.55
N LEU A 72 2.48 2.52 -4.29
CA LEU A 72 3.03 3.87 -4.19
C LEU A 72 2.99 4.62 -5.51
N ALA A 73 3.39 3.97 -6.61
CA ALA A 73 3.37 4.57 -7.95
C ALA A 73 1.95 4.97 -8.36
N ARG A 74 0.95 4.16 -8.04
CA ARG A 74 -0.44 4.51 -8.29
C ARG A 74 -0.89 5.69 -7.44
N TYR A 75 -0.60 5.69 -6.14
CA TYR A 75 -0.88 6.82 -5.27
C TYR A 75 -0.26 8.12 -5.80
N GLU A 76 1.01 8.08 -6.20
CA GLU A 76 1.72 9.22 -6.77
C GLU A 76 1.12 9.72 -8.09
N ALA A 77 0.70 8.80 -8.97
CA ALA A 77 0.05 9.16 -10.23
C ALA A 77 -1.26 9.91 -9.97
N VAL A 78 -2.07 9.44 -9.01
CA VAL A 78 -3.32 10.09 -8.61
C VAL A 78 -3.05 11.47 -7.99
N LEU A 79 -2.06 11.58 -7.10
CA LEU A 79 -1.68 12.89 -6.58
C LEU A 79 -1.31 13.87 -7.70
N SER A 80 -0.54 13.40 -8.68
CA SER A 80 -0.13 14.22 -9.83
C SER A 80 -1.32 14.65 -10.70
N GLU A 81 -2.28 13.75 -10.94
CA GLU A 81 -3.48 14.03 -11.73
C GLU A 81 -4.37 15.10 -11.08
N HIS A 82 -4.44 15.10 -9.75
CA HIS A 82 -5.26 16.03 -8.97
C HIS A 82 -4.47 17.23 -8.42
N GLU A 83 -3.26 17.46 -8.92
CA GLU A 83 -2.38 18.58 -8.54
C GLU A 83 -2.09 18.66 -7.02
N ILE A 84 -2.07 17.51 -6.34
CA ILE A 84 -1.76 17.38 -4.92
C ILE A 84 -0.25 17.13 -4.75
N PRO A 85 0.46 17.89 -3.89
CA PRO A 85 1.87 17.63 -3.63
C PRO A 85 2.07 16.32 -2.86
N ARG A 86 3.23 15.69 -3.05
CA ARG A 86 3.61 14.47 -2.33
C ARG A 86 3.82 14.75 -0.83
N PRO A 87 3.50 13.80 0.07
CA PRO A 87 3.64 13.96 1.52
C PRO A 87 5.05 13.64 2.06
N TYR A 88 6.04 13.41 1.19
CA TYR A 88 7.44 13.08 1.51
C TYR A 88 8.39 13.79 0.55
#